data_AF-A0A7J2TAC4-F1
#
_entry.id   AF-A0A7J2TAC4-F1
#
_cell.length_a   1.000
_cell.length_b   1.000
_cell.length_c   1.000
_cell.angle_alpha   90.00
_cell.angle_beta   90.00
_cell.angle_gamma   90.00
#
_symmetry.space_group_name_H-M   'P 1'
#
loop_
_entity.id
_entity.type
_entity.pdbx_description
1 polymer ?
#
loop_
_entity_poly.entity_id
_entity_poly.type
_entity_poly.pdbx_seq_one_letter_code
_entity_poly.pdbx_strand_id
1 'polypeptide(L)' 'MPCRTQVKVRDPTSHLDIAIAPEKVFVIRNSRGKIVKIGLFISPKTGRSFRALLPLTYEC' A
#
# COMPACT_ATOMS: atom_id res chain seq x y z
N MET A 1 0.24 12.19 -9.29
CA MET A 1 1.56 12.38 -8.67
C MET A 1 2.03 11.03 -8.13
N PRO A 2 3.30 10.64 -8.29
CA PRO A 2 3.81 9.40 -7.68
C PRO A 2 3.86 9.60 -6.16
N CYS A 3 3.24 8.69 -5.42
CA CYS A 3 3.29 8.70 -3.96
C CYS A 3 4.73 8.45 -3.52
N ARG A 4 5.34 9.38 -2.78
CA ARG A 4 6.75 9.26 -2.34
C ARG A 4 6.90 8.78 -0.90
N THR A 5 5.81 8.83 -0.13
CA THR A 5 5.82 8.48 1.29
C THR A 5 5.99 6.96 1.44
N GLN A 6 7.09 6.54 2.06
CA GLN A 6 7.30 5.11 2.31
C GLN A 6 6.42 4.64 3.47
N VAL A 7 5.83 3.46 3.31
CA VAL A 7 5.05 2.81 4.36
C VAL A 7 5.70 1.49 4.68
N LYS A 8 5.83 1.20 5.98
CA LYS A 8 6.23 -0.13 6.44
C LYS A 8 5.08 -1.08 6.15
N VAL A 9 5.30 -1.96 5.17
CA VAL A 9 4.36 -3.00 4.77
C VAL A 9 5.05 -4.35 4.82
N ARG A 10 4.30 -5.37 5.21
CA ARG A 10 4.78 -6.74 5.17
C ARG A 10 4.52 -7.31 3.79
N ASP A 11 5.58 -7.69 3.09
CA ASP A 11 5.47 -8.37 1.80
C ASP A 11 4.97 -9.81 2.05
N PRO A 12 3.80 -10.20 1.52
CA PRO A 12 3.27 -11.55 1.70
C PRO A 12 4.12 -12.63 1.01
N THR A 13 4.96 -12.22 0.05
CA THR A 13 5.77 -13.13 -0.76
C THR A 13 7.08 -13.47 -0.08
N SER A 14 7.73 -12.47 0.51
CA SER A 14 9.01 -12.65 1.20
C SER A 14 8.87 -12.73 2.72
N HIS A 15 7.67 -12.48 3.27
CA HIS A 15 7.37 -12.39 4.70
C HIS A 15 8.18 -11.36 5.48
N LEU A 16 8.86 -10.44 4.78
CA LEU A 16 9.69 -9.39 5.34
C LEU A 16 8.91 -8.08 5.48
N ASP A 17 9.24 -7.32 6.52
CA ASP A 17 8.78 -5.94 6.69
C ASP A 17 9.69 -5.01 5.89
N ILE A 18 9.11 -4.30 4.91
CA ILE A 18 9.83 -3.44 3.99
C ILE A 18 9.18 -2.07 4.00
N ALA A 19 10.00 -1.01 4.06
CA ALA A 19 9.54 0.36 3.87
C ALA A 19 9.59 0.69 2.38
N ILE A 20 8.42 0.77 1.75
CA ILE A 20 8.33 1.04 0.31
C ILE A 20 7.13 1.95 0.02
N ALA A 21 7.25 2.78 -1.00
CA ALA A 21 6.15 3.62 -1.47
C ALA A 21 5.23 2.81 -2.40
N PRO A 22 3.90 2.95 -2.29
CA PRO A 22 2.96 2.34 -3.20
C PRO A 22 3.08 3.01 -4.58
N GLU A 23 3.02 2.21 -5.64
CA GLU A 23 2.91 2.71 -7.01
C GLU A 23 1.58 3.40 -7.25
N LYS A 24 0.51 2.85 -6.66
CA LYS A 24 -0.84 3.35 -6.81
C LYS A 24 -1.63 3.18 -5.53
N VAL A 25 -2.46 4.16 -5.21
CA VAL A 25 -3.36 4.12 -4.07
C VAL A 25 -4.81 4.08 -4.54
N PHE A 26 -5.59 3.21 -3.92
CA PHE A 26 -7.02 3.06 -4.12
C PHE A 26 -7.72 3.48 -2.84
N VAL A 27 -8.79 4.26 -2.99
CA VAL A 27 -9.64 4.67 -1.88
C VAL A 27 -10.98 3.98 -2.07
N ILE A 28 -11.30 3.06 -1.16
CA ILE A 28 -12.57 2.34 -1.16
C ILE A 28 -13.43 2.92 -0.05
N ARG A 29 -14.64 3.37 -0.39
CA ARG A 29 -15.63 3.85 0.57
C ARG A 29 -16.79 2.86 0.62
N ASN A 30 -17.13 2.37 1.80
CA ASN A 30 -18.31 1.54 1.96
C ASN A 30 -19.59 2.40 2.12
N SER A 31 -20.76 1.77 1.99
CA SER A 31 -22.07 2.43 2.13
C SER A 31 -22.31 3.04 3.51
N ARG A 32 -21.59 2.59 4.54
CA ARG A 32 -21.61 3.14 5.91
C ARG A 32 -20.64 4.32 6.09
N GLY A 33 -20.00 4.80 5.03
CA GLY A 33 -19.06 5.92 5.06
C GLY A 33 -17.67 5.59 5.58
N LYS A 34 -17.34 4.32 5.90
CA LYS A 34 -15.96 3.93 6.22
C LYS A 34 -15.11 3.99 4.96
N ILE A 35 -13.96 4.65 5.08
CA ILE A 35 -12.95 4.75 4.05
C ILE A 35 -11.85 3.74 4.36
N VAL A 36 -11.33 3.07 3.34
CA VAL A 36 -10.15 2.21 3.42
C VAL A 36 -9.23 2.61 2.28
N LYS A 37 -7.96 2.86 2.60
CA LYS A 37 -6.92 3.11 1.60
C LYS A 37 -6.13 1.83 1.37
N ILE A 38 -5.94 1.46 0.11
CA ILE A 38 -5.18 0.27 -0.31
C ILE A 38 -4.07 0.72 -1.24
N GLY A 39 -2.83 0.37 -0.91
CA GLY A 39 -1.67 0.58 -1.77
C GLY A 39 -1.38 -0.64 -2.62
N LEU A 40 -1.04 -0.42 -3.89
CA LEU A 40 -0.37 -1.38 -4.75
C LEU A 40 1.14 -1.18 -4.61
N PHE A 41 1.85 -2.24 -4.25
CA PHE A 41 3.28 -2.25 -4.04
C PHE A 41 3.93 -3.29 -4.93
N ILE A 42 5.19 -3.09 -5.29
CA ILE A 42 6.02 -4.11 -5.95
C ILE A 42 7.06 -4.61 -4.95
N SER A 43 7.10 -5.92 -4.73
CA SER A 43 8.12 -6.56 -3.90
C SER A 43 9.50 -6.36 -4.54
N PRO A 44 10.48 -5.71 -3.88
CA PRO A 44 11.81 -5.53 -4.44
C PRO A 44 12.59 -6.84 -4.56
N LYS A 45 12.19 -7.88 -3.83
CA LYS A 45 12.84 -9.20 -3.86
C LYS A 45 12.32 -10.09 -4.99
N THR A 46 11.01 -10.06 -5.23
CA THR A 46 10.36 -11.00 -6.15
C THR A 46 9.84 -10.34 -7.42
N GLY A 47 9.82 -9.00 -7.48
CA GLY A 47 9.22 -8.24 -8.58
C GLY A 47 7.68 -8.36 -8.65
N ARG A 48 7.06 -9.10 -7.72
CA ARG A 48 5.61 -9.32 -7.71
C ARG A 48 4.88 -8.14 -7.10
N SER A 49 3.76 -7.77 -7.71
CA SER A 49 2.86 -6.78 -7.16
C SER A 49 2.00 -7.39 -6.06
N PHE A 50 1.83 -6.67 -4.95
CA PHE A 50 0.92 -7.05 -3.87
C PHE A 50 0.12 -5.83 -3.39
N ARG A 51 -0.99 -6.08 -2.72
CA ARG A 51 -1.84 -5.03 -2.14
C ARG A 51 -1.74 -5.06 -0.63
N ALA A 52 -1.57 -3.90 -0.03
CA ALA A 52 -1.57 -3.76 1.43
C ALA A 52 -2.46 -2.59 1.85
N LEU A 53 -2.99 -2.69 3.07
CA LEU A 53 -3.74 -1.61 3.69
C LEU A 53 -2.80 -0.44 3.99
N LEU A 54 -3.28 0.76 3.72
CA LEU A 54 -2.61 2.01 4.03
C LEU A 54 -3.30 2.70 5.22
N PRO A 55 -2.54 3.46 6.03
CA PRO A 55 -3.11 4.36 7.01
C PRO A 55 -4.11 5.32 6.35
N LEU A 56 -5.17 5.69 7.07
CA LEU A 56 -6.16 6.67 6.57
C LEU A 56 -5.56 8.05 6.33
N THR A 57 -4.54 8.41 7.12
CA THR A 57 -3.75 9.64 7.00
C THR A 57 -2.74 9.62 5.86
N TYR A 58 -2.60 8.49 5.15
CA TYR A 58 -1.63 8.38 4.07
C TYR A 58 -2.05 9.23 2.87
N GLU A 59 -1.18 10.13 2.46
CA GLU A 59 -1.37 11.02 1.31
C GLU A 59 -0.29 10.77 0.25
N CYS A 60 -0.74 10.84 -1.01
CA CYS A 60 0.06 10.99 -2.21
C CYS A 60 -0.11 12.43 -2.69
#